data_AF-V6TF31-F1
#
_entry.id   AF-V6TF31-F1
#
_cell.length_a   1.000
_cell.length_b   1.000
_cell.length_c   1.000
_cell.angle_alpha   90.00
_cell.angle_beta   90.00
_cell.angle_gamma   90.00
#
_symmetry.space_group_name_H-M   'P 1'
#
loop_
_entity.id
_entity.type
_entity.pdbx_description
1 polymer ?
#
loop_
_entity_poly.entity_id
_entity_poly.type
_entity_poly.pdbx_seq_one_letter_code
_entity_poly.pdbx_strand_id
1 'polypeptide(L)'
;MRHWDGEELEFREFFEAETVEVGASVATAMAQLLRDSSIQHRLKEFAIMIIRRSQAPAEVVVYACGLVNRINYQVRGSLNSRNIRRYLFSAIMISYDLVCRESPTLESWVIISKNKFNLQQVILLQQAFLSIISWNLLIERATFAFAVEHLMNSLAKVRNPTTDSVARVTGTIMNSRFASACQSANISDCSSDTEDSK
;
A
#
# COMPACT_ATOMS: atom_id res chain seq x y z
N MET A 1 -17.75 -8.44 -26.13
CA MET A 1 -16.80 -7.36 -25.75
C MET A 1 -17.56 -6.38 -24.87
N ARG A 2 -17.35 -6.40 -23.56
CA ARG A 2 -17.98 -5.44 -22.63
C ARG A 2 -16.96 -4.34 -22.32
N HIS A 3 -17.45 -3.10 -22.32
CA HIS A 3 -16.70 -1.87 -22.04
C HIS A 3 -15.86 -1.99 -20.75
N TRP A 4 -14.54 -1.94 -20.90
CA TRP A 4 -13.58 -1.71 -19.81
C TRP A 4 -13.07 -0.26 -19.78
N ASP A 5 -13.53 0.58 -20.71
CA ASP A 5 -13.00 1.94 -20.90
C ASP A 5 -13.37 2.90 -19.76
N GLY A 6 -14.43 2.62 -19.00
CA GLY A 6 -14.91 3.48 -17.92
C GLY A 6 -14.08 3.40 -16.62
N GLU A 7 -13.69 2.19 -16.21
CA GLU A 7 -12.84 1.98 -15.01
C GLU A 7 -11.41 2.50 -15.25
N GLU A 8 -10.91 2.38 -16.49
CA GLU A 8 -9.58 2.85 -16.89
C GLU A 8 -9.53 4.40 -16.91
N LEU A 9 -10.62 5.05 -17.32
CA LEU A 9 -10.76 6.52 -17.23
C LEU A 9 -10.82 6.99 -15.77
N GLU A 10 -11.64 6.37 -14.93
CA GLU A 10 -11.71 6.71 -13.50
C GLU A 10 -10.37 6.49 -12.79
N PHE A 11 -9.63 5.44 -13.14
CA PHE A 11 -8.30 5.16 -12.57
C PHE A 11 -7.26 6.21 -12.98
N ARG A 12 -7.30 6.65 -14.24
CA ARG A 12 -6.39 7.66 -14.78
C ARG A 12 -6.69 9.05 -14.23
N GLU A 13 -7.95 9.46 -14.19
CA GLU A 13 -8.42 10.71 -13.56
C GLU A 13 -8.19 10.72 -12.04
N PHE A 14 -8.30 9.56 -11.38
CA PHE A 14 -8.04 9.43 -9.94
C PHE A 14 -6.58 9.72 -9.56
N PHE A 15 -5.63 9.31 -10.43
CA PHE A 15 -4.20 9.58 -10.25
C PHE A 15 -3.73 10.91 -10.84
N GLU A 16 -4.61 11.72 -11.45
CA GLU A 16 -4.35 13.14 -11.71
C GLU A 16 -4.24 13.97 -10.42
N ALA A 17 -4.38 13.33 -9.25
CA ALA A 17 -3.93 13.88 -7.98
C ALA A 17 -2.54 14.51 -8.08
N GLU A 18 -2.39 15.72 -7.53
CA GLU A 18 -1.08 16.38 -7.47
C GLU A 18 -0.07 15.38 -6.90
N THR A 19 1.12 15.25 -7.49
CA THR A 19 2.14 14.25 -7.11
C THR A 19 2.43 14.21 -5.60
N VAL A 20 2.16 15.31 -4.91
CA VAL A 20 2.20 15.46 -3.45
C VAL A 20 1.23 14.51 -2.73
N GLU A 21 -0.03 14.44 -3.18
CA GLU A 21 -1.08 13.60 -2.61
C GLU A 21 -0.79 12.11 -2.85
N VAL A 22 -0.37 11.77 -4.07
CA VAL A 22 0.03 10.39 -4.42
C VAL A 22 1.23 9.96 -3.56
N GLY A 23 2.26 10.78 -3.47
CA GLY A 23 3.43 10.48 -2.64
C GLY A 23 3.10 10.37 -1.14
N ALA A 24 2.17 11.19 -0.64
CA ALA A 24 1.66 11.06 0.73
C ALA A 24 0.89 9.75 0.95
N SER A 25 0.11 9.32 -0.04
CA SER A 25 -0.68 8.09 0.02
C SER A 25 0.21 6.86 0.00
N VAL A 26 1.21 6.83 -0.88
CA VAL A 26 2.26 5.78 -0.91
C VAL A 26 2.97 5.71 0.44
N ALA A 27 3.40 6.84 0.99
CA ALA A 27 4.09 6.87 2.27
C ALA A 27 3.23 6.37 3.43
N THR A 28 1.94 6.71 3.42
CA THR A 28 0.95 6.22 4.40
C THR A 28 0.78 4.71 4.28
N ALA A 29 0.61 4.19 3.06
CA ALA A 29 0.45 2.76 2.82
C ALA A 29 1.67 1.96 3.30
N MET A 30 2.87 2.41 2.96
CA MET A 30 4.11 1.76 3.37
C MET A 30 4.36 1.84 4.89
N ALA A 31 4.01 2.96 5.53
CA ALA A 31 4.07 3.09 6.99
C ALA A 31 3.11 2.11 7.69
N GLN A 32 1.92 1.91 7.13
CA GLN A 32 0.94 0.94 7.62
C GLN A 32 1.42 -0.50 7.44
N LEU A 33 2.02 -0.84 6.29
CA LEU A 33 2.64 -2.14 6.08
C LEU A 33 3.72 -2.45 7.12
N LEU A 34 4.49 -1.44 7.51
CA LEU A 34 5.55 -1.55 8.51
C LEU A 34 5.08 -1.44 9.97
N ARG A 35 3.83 -1.03 10.19
CA ARG A 35 3.29 -0.64 11.50
C ARG A 35 4.19 0.41 12.20
N ASP A 36 4.76 1.31 11.42
CA ASP A 36 5.68 2.36 11.88
C ASP A 36 5.28 3.70 11.25
N SER A 37 4.53 4.52 11.98
CA SER A 37 4.12 5.85 11.51
C SER A 37 5.27 6.87 11.51
N SER A 38 6.36 6.62 12.24
CA SER A 38 7.46 7.57 12.39
C SER A 38 8.20 7.81 11.06
N ILE A 39 8.16 6.84 10.15
CA ILE A 39 8.80 6.94 8.84
C ILE A 39 7.98 7.68 7.79
N GLN A 40 6.69 7.90 8.03
CA GLN A 40 5.73 8.40 7.03
C GLN A 40 6.19 9.73 6.44
N HIS A 41 6.64 10.68 7.27
CA HIS A 41 7.12 11.98 6.80
C HIS A 41 8.35 11.85 5.87
N ARG A 42 9.37 11.10 6.30
CA ARG A 42 10.60 10.92 5.50
C ARG A 42 10.34 10.13 4.22
N LEU A 43 9.39 9.19 4.27
CA LEU A 43 8.99 8.40 3.11
C LEU A 43 8.15 9.19 2.13
N LYS A 44 7.29 10.10 2.61
CA LYS A 44 6.50 11.03 1.78
C LYS A 44 7.40 11.89 0.92
N GLU A 45 8.38 12.58 1.53
CA GLU A 45 9.34 13.41 0.79
C GLU A 45 10.09 12.61 -0.28
N PHE A 46 10.47 11.38 0.06
CA PHE A 46 11.14 10.50 -0.89
C PHE A 46 10.22 10.05 -2.03
N ALA A 47 9.01 9.60 -1.72
CA ALA A 47 8.02 9.14 -2.69
C ALA A 47 7.63 10.26 -3.68
N ILE A 48 7.31 11.45 -3.17
CA ILE A 48 7.00 12.63 -3.99
C ILE A 48 8.17 12.93 -4.94
N MET A 49 9.39 12.95 -4.41
CA MET A 49 10.58 13.28 -5.19
C MET A 49 10.84 12.27 -6.32
N ILE A 50 10.71 10.98 -6.06
CA ILE A 50 10.90 9.94 -7.09
C ILE A 50 9.76 9.99 -8.11
N ILE A 51 8.51 9.94 -7.68
CA ILE A 51 7.33 9.92 -8.57
C ILE A 51 7.34 11.14 -9.49
N ARG A 52 7.62 12.34 -8.96
CA ARG A 52 7.66 13.58 -9.74
C ARG A 52 8.79 13.60 -10.76
N ARG A 53 9.98 13.14 -10.38
CA ARG A 53 11.17 13.22 -11.25
C ARG A 53 11.20 12.12 -12.31
N SER A 54 10.64 10.95 -12.01
CA SER A 54 10.47 9.90 -13.01
C SER A 54 9.26 10.14 -13.91
N GLN A 55 8.28 10.94 -13.46
CA GLN A 55 6.96 11.07 -14.08
C GLN A 55 6.23 9.70 -14.07
N ALA A 56 6.20 9.06 -12.89
CA ALA A 56 5.62 7.72 -12.77
C ALA A 56 4.12 7.74 -13.06
N PRO A 57 3.65 6.96 -14.04
CA PRO A 57 2.22 6.80 -14.25
C PRO A 57 1.61 5.99 -13.10
N ALA A 58 0.30 6.09 -12.95
CA ALA A 58 -0.46 5.48 -11.86
C ALA A 58 -0.18 3.99 -11.70
N GLU A 59 -0.20 3.29 -12.82
CA GLU A 59 -0.02 1.85 -12.97
C GLU A 59 1.35 1.43 -12.41
N VAL A 60 2.40 2.19 -12.71
CA VAL A 60 3.75 1.97 -12.17
C VAL A 60 3.77 2.12 -10.66
N VAL A 61 3.11 3.15 -10.12
CA VAL A 61 3.06 3.39 -8.66
C VAL A 61 2.31 2.28 -7.94
N VAL A 62 1.16 1.86 -8.47
CA VAL A 62 0.35 0.77 -7.91
C VAL A 62 1.12 -0.55 -7.97
N TYR A 63 1.71 -0.88 -9.12
CA TYR A 63 2.48 -2.10 -9.29
C TYR A 63 3.67 -2.16 -8.32
N ALA A 64 4.38 -1.03 -8.16
CA ALA A 64 5.48 -0.92 -7.22
C ALA A 64 5.02 -1.15 -5.78
N CYS A 65 3.87 -0.61 -5.38
CA CYS A 65 3.30 -0.84 -4.06
C CYS A 65 2.94 -2.32 -3.85
N GLY A 66 2.39 -2.99 -4.88
CA GLY A 66 2.14 -4.42 -4.88
C GLY A 66 3.41 -5.25 -4.69
N LEU A 67 4.49 -4.91 -5.41
CA LEU A 67 5.79 -5.57 -5.27
C LEU A 67 6.40 -5.38 -3.87
N VAL A 68 6.29 -4.19 -3.27
CA VAL A 68 6.77 -3.98 -1.90
C VAL A 68 5.92 -4.76 -0.88
N ASN A 69 4.60 -4.76 -1.04
CA ASN A 69 3.70 -5.52 -0.19
C ASN A 69 4.01 -7.03 -0.22
N ARG A 70 4.42 -7.56 -1.37
CA ARG A 70 4.85 -8.95 -1.52
C ARG A 70 5.98 -9.36 -0.59
N ILE A 71 6.94 -8.47 -0.33
CA ILE A 71 8.05 -8.73 0.61
C ILE A 71 7.51 -9.09 1.99
N ASN A 72 6.45 -8.41 2.43
CA ASN A 72 5.82 -8.65 3.73
C ASN A 72 5.25 -10.07 3.86
N TYR A 73 4.82 -10.67 2.76
CA TYR A 73 4.25 -12.02 2.72
C TYR A 73 5.31 -13.10 2.50
N GLN A 74 6.24 -12.89 1.57
CA GLN A 74 7.21 -13.91 1.18
C GLN A 74 8.40 -14.00 2.13
N VAL A 75 8.84 -12.86 2.71
CA VAL A 75 10.01 -12.81 3.57
C VAL A 75 9.70 -11.96 4.80
N ARG A 76 8.93 -12.54 5.72
CA ARG A 76 8.51 -11.86 6.97
C ARG A 76 9.74 -11.31 7.70
N GLY A 77 9.67 -10.04 8.08
CA GLY A 77 10.76 -9.33 8.78
C GLY A 77 11.83 -8.72 7.88
N SER A 78 11.81 -8.98 6.56
CA SER A 78 12.72 -8.31 5.63
C SER A 78 12.35 -6.86 5.37
N LEU A 79 11.08 -6.47 5.53
CA LEU A 79 10.66 -5.07 5.39
C LEU A 79 10.87 -4.33 6.73
N ASN A 80 11.63 -3.23 6.72
CA ASN A 80 11.81 -2.36 7.89
C ASN A 80 12.09 -0.89 7.50
N SER A 81 12.13 -0.01 8.49
CA SER A 81 12.36 1.43 8.31
C SER A 81 13.70 1.77 7.62
N ARG A 82 14.71 0.89 7.70
CA ARG A 82 16.03 1.13 7.10
C ARG A 82 16.05 0.84 5.60
N ASN A 83 15.26 -0.13 5.12
CA ASN A 83 15.30 -0.56 3.72
C ASN A 83 14.07 -0.17 2.89
N ILE A 84 12.96 0.25 3.50
CA ILE A 84 11.73 0.61 2.77
C ILE A 84 11.94 1.60 1.63
N ARG A 85 12.79 2.62 1.81
CA ARG A 85 13.10 3.59 0.75
C ARG A 85 13.82 2.96 -0.43
N ARG A 86 14.75 2.04 -0.14
CA ARG A 86 15.50 1.30 -1.18
C ARG A 86 14.57 0.36 -1.92
N TYR A 87 13.70 -0.35 -1.21
CA TYR A 87 12.74 -1.27 -1.80
C TYR A 87 11.67 -0.57 -2.61
N LEU A 88 11.12 0.56 -2.13
CA LEU A 88 10.20 1.38 -2.91
C LEU A 88 10.86 1.89 -4.18
N PHE A 89 12.11 2.36 -4.10
CA PHE A 89 12.86 2.81 -5.27
C PHE A 89 13.08 1.68 -6.28
N SER A 90 13.57 0.51 -5.84
CA SER A 90 13.72 -0.67 -6.70
C SER A 90 12.40 -1.09 -7.34
N ALA A 91 11.33 -1.13 -6.56
CA ALA A 91 10.01 -1.52 -7.04
C ALA A 91 9.49 -0.56 -8.12
N ILE A 92 9.72 0.75 -7.99
CA ILE A 92 9.35 1.73 -9.02
C ILE A 92 10.14 1.46 -10.31
N MET A 93 11.47 1.30 -10.23
CA MET A 93 12.29 1.04 -11.42
C MET A 93 11.84 -0.23 -12.16
N ILE A 94 11.66 -1.32 -11.42
CA ILE A 94 11.19 -2.60 -11.97
C ILE A 94 9.78 -2.45 -12.57
N SER A 95 8.90 -1.68 -11.93
CA SER A 95 7.54 -1.46 -12.43
C SER A 95 7.54 -0.67 -13.75
N TYR A 96 8.47 0.27 -13.94
CA TYR A 96 8.66 0.91 -15.26
C TYR A 96 9.02 -0.11 -16.32
N ASP A 97 9.98 -0.98 -16.03
CA ASP A 97 10.45 -2.00 -16.99
C ASP A 97 9.34 -3.01 -17.37
N LEU A 98 8.33 -3.17 -16.50
CA LEU A 98 7.22 -4.11 -16.70
C LEU A 98 5.98 -3.49 -17.33
N VAL A 99 5.67 -2.24 -16.99
CA VAL A 99 4.40 -1.59 -17.34
C VAL A 99 4.56 -0.67 -18.54
N CYS A 100 5.69 0.02 -18.65
CA CYS A 100 5.93 1.02 -19.67
C CYS A 100 6.64 0.41 -20.89
N ARG A 101 6.37 0.96 -22.08
CA ARG A 101 7.14 0.61 -23.29
C ARG A 101 8.56 1.15 -23.24
N GLU A 102 8.74 2.29 -22.61
CA GLU A 102 10.02 2.96 -22.43
C GLU A 102 10.26 3.17 -20.93
N SER A 103 11.47 2.86 -20.50
CA SER A 103 11.92 2.97 -19.11
C SER A 103 13.12 3.90 -19.02
N PRO A 104 13.26 4.71 -17.96
CA PRO A 104 14.46 5.50 -17.75
C PRO A 104 15.72 4.62 -17.69
N THR A 105 16.82 5.08 -18.28
CA THR A 105 18.11 4.36 -18.20
C THR A 105 18.63 4.33 -16.75
N LEU A 106 19.59 3.45 -16.46
CA LEU A 106 20.22 3.37 -15.14
C LEU A 106 20.87 4.71 -14.72
N GLU A 107 21.49 5.44 -15.65
CA GLU A 107 22.04 6.77 -15.42
C GLU A 107 20.93 7.79 -15.11
N SER A 108 19.80 7.67 -15.79
CA SER A 108 18.63 8.51 -15.51
C SER A 108 18.11 8.26 -14.10
N TRP A 109 18.08 7.01 -13.64
CA TRP A 109 17.70 6.66 -12.26
C TRP A 109 18.61 7.25 -11.19
N VAL A 110 19.92 7.35 -11.47
CA VAL A 110 20.87 8.08 -10.61
C VAL A 110 20.45 9.55 -10.47
N ILE A 111 20.13 10.22 -11.57
CA ILE A 111 19.68 11.62 -11.59
C ILE A 111 18.31 11.77 -10.92
N ILE A 112 17.36 10.88 -11.18
CA ILE A 112 16.02 10.87 -10.59
C ILE A 112 16.13 10.78 -9.07
N SER A 113 17.01 9.92 -8.55
CA SER A 113 17.26 9.78 -7.11
C SER A 113 17.98 10.97 -6.46
N LYS A 114 18.28 12.03 -7.21
CA LYS A 114 19.15 13.16 -6.80
C LYS A 114 20.52 12.68 -6.32
N ASN A 115 21.12 11.72 -7.03
CA ASN A 115 22.42 11.13 -6.71
C ASN A 115 22.48 10.50 -5.30
N LYS A 116 21.33 10.13 -4.71
CA LYS A 116 21.29 9.36 -3.45
C LYS A 116 21.88 7.96 -3.64
N PHE A 117 21.80 7.44 -4.86
CA PHE A 117 22.40 6.18 -5.27
C PHE A 117 23.29 6.42 -6.48
N ASN A 118 24.50 5.86 -6.46
CA ASN A 118 25.34 5.81 -7.66
C ASN A 118 24.91 4.66 -8.58
N LEU A 119 25.48 4.59 -9.78
CA LEU A 119 25.10 3.60 -10.80
C LEU A 119 25.22 2.15 -10.28
N GLN A 120 26.31 1.82 -9.60
CA GLN A 120 26.52 0.48 -9.04
C GLN A 120 25.47 0.15 -7.97
N GLN A 121 25.12 1.11 -7.12
CA GLN A 121 24.07 0.95 -6.11
C GLN A 121 22.70 0.75 -6.75
N VAL A 122 22.37 1.47 -7.83
CA VAL A 122 21.10 1.28 -8.56
C VAL A 122 20.98 -0.17 -9.04
N ILE A 123 22.04 -0.69 -9.68
CA ILE A 123 22.08 -2.09 -10.17
C ILE A 123 21.91 -3.08 -9.02
N LEU A 124 22.71 -2.92 -7.96
CA LEU A 124 22.67 -3.83 -6.80
C LEU A 124 21.31 -3.78 -6.09
N LEU A 125 20.66 -2.63 -6.05
CA LEU A 125 19.33 -2.47 -5.45
C LEU A 125 18.24 -3.18 -6.25
N GLN A 126 18.29 -3.14 -7.59
CA GLN A 126 17.36 -3.91 -8.43
C GLN A 126 17.59 -5.41 -8.24
N GLN A 127 18.84 -5.88 -8.34
CA GLN A 127 19.20 -7.29 -8.20
C GLN A 127 18.83 -7.85 -6.82
N ALA A 128 19.13 -7.10 -5.74
CA ALA A 128 18.79 -7.49 -4.39
C ALA A 128 17.28 -7.57 -4.19
N PHE A 129 16.52 -6.59 -4.71
CA PHE A 129 15.06 -6.60 -4.62
C PHE A 129 14.45 -7.80 -5.35
N LEU A 130 14.87 -8.04 -6.60
CA LEU A 130 14.43 -9.18 -7.41
C LEU A 130 14.72 -10.52 -6.70
N SER A 131 15.90 -10.64 -6.11
CA SER A 131 16.29 -11.83 -5.35
C SER A 131 15.39 -12.05 -4.12
N ILE A 132 15.05 -10.97 -3.39
CA ILE A 132 14.16 -11.05 -2.21
C ILE A 132 12.78 -11.57 -2.59
N ILE A 133 12.22 -11.10 -3.72
CA ILE A 133 10.91 -11.56 -4.20
C ILE A 133 11.00 -12.84 -5.05
N SER A 134 12.16 -13.50 -5.06
CA SER A 134 12.43 -14.72 -5.84
C SER A 134 12.07 -14.57 -7.32
N TRP A 135 12.33 -13.40 -7.89
CA TRP A 135 12.00 -13.02 -9.27
C TRP A 135 10.51 -13.15 -9.62
N ASN A 136 9.64 -13.27 -8.61
CA ASN A 136 8.21 -13.36 -8.81
C ASN A 136 7.64 -11.94 -9.00
N LEU A 137 7.69 -11.49 -10.25
CA LEU A 137 7.21 -10.18 -10.67
C LEU A 137 5.69 -10.14 -10.83
N LEU A 138 5.06 -11.28 -11.09
CA LEU A 138 3.63 -11.36 -11.37
C LEU A 138 2.81 -11.02 -10.13
N ILE A 139 2.22 -9.82 -10.11
CA ILE A 139 1.23 -9.43 -9.11
C ILE A 139 -0.13 -10.03 -9.51
N GLU A 140 -0.67 -10.88 -8.64
CA GLU A 140 -2.02 -11.44 -8.81
C GLU A 140 -3.06 -10.32 -8.79
N ARG A 141 -4.15 -10.48 -9.54
CA ARG A 141 -5.23 -9.49 -9.61
C ARG A 141 -5.75 -9.07 -8.23
N ALA A 142 -5.87 -10.01 -7.29
CA ALA A 142 -6.31 -9.70 -5.92
C ALA A 142 -5.30 -8.81 -5.18
N THR A 143 -3.99 -9.04 -5.36
CA THR A 143 -2.93 -8.21 -4.76
C THR A 143 -2.90 -6.82 -5.39
N PHE A 144 -3.11 -6.74 -6.71
CA PHE A 144 -3.22 -5.47 -7.42
C PHE A 144 -4.44 -4.67 -6.94
N ALA A 145 -5.63 -5.28 -6.91
CA ALA A 145 -6.86 -4.65 -6.43
C ALA A 145 -6.73 -4.15 -4.97
N PHE A 146 -6.13 -4.97 -4.10
CA PHE A 146 -5.83 -4.54 -2.72
C PHE A 146 -4.88 -3.33 -2.69
N ALA A 147 -3.83 -3.32 -3.52
CA ALA A 147 -2.89 -2.19 -3.58
C ALA A 147 -3.57 -0.91 -4.07
N VAL A 148 -4.44 -1.02 -5.09
CA VAL A 148 -5.28 0.08 -5.57
C VAL A 148 -6.15 0.59 -4.43
N GLU A 149 -7.00 -0.26 -3.84
CA GLU A 149 -7.93 0.12 -2.78
C GLU A 149 -7.20 0.81 -1.61
N HIS A 150 -6.06 0.26 -1.19
CA HIS A 150 -5.29 0.80 -0.08
C HIS A 150 -4.66 2.17 -0.40
N LEU A 151 -4.18 2.36 -1.64
CA LEU A 151 -3.69 3.66 -2.12
C LEU A 151 -4.85 4.66 -2.25
N MET A 152 -5.99 4.25 -2.79
CA MET A 152 -7.17 5.10 -2.95
C MET A 152 -7.72 5.57 -1.59
N ASN A 153 -7.85 4.64 -0.64
CA ASN A 153 -8.26 4.96 0.73
C ASN A 153 -7.28 5.89 1.43
N SER A 154 -5.97 5.72 1.19
CA SER A 154 -4.95 6.62 1.72
C SER A 154 -5.06 8.02 1.11
N LEU A 155 -5.35 8.12 -0.19
CA LEU A 155 -5.51 9.39 -0.90
C LEU A 155 -6.75 10.14 -0.45
N ALA A 156 -7.87 9.44 -0.26
CA ALA A 156 -9.10 10.01 0.28
C ALA A 156 -8.87 10.63 1.68
N LYS A 157 -8.09 9.96 2.54
CA LYS A 157 -7.70 10.48 3.86
C LYS A 157 -6.79 11.70 3.77
N VAL A 158 -5.87 11.73 2.79
CA VAL A 158 -4.98 12.88 2.56
C VAL A 158 -5.79 14.11 2.11
N ARG A 159 -6.77 13.91 1.21
CA ARG A 159 -7.64 14.99 0.72
C ARG A 159 -8.62 15.51 1.78
N ASN A 160 -9.18 14.61 2.59
CA ASN A 160 -10.20 14.93 3.60
C ASN A 160 -9.77 14.45 5.00
N PRO A 161 -8.84 15.14 5.68
CA PRO A 161 -8.32 14.72 7.00
C PRO A 161 -9.38 14.70 8.12
N THR A 162 -10.54 15.33 7.92
CA THR A 162 -11.67 15.37 8.88
C THR A 162 -12.50 14.09 8.96
N THR A 163 -12.31 13.13 8.03
CA THR A 163 -13.08 11.86 8.01
C THR A 163 -12.74 10.89 9.14
N ASP A 164 -11.65 11.10 9.89
CA ASP A 164 -11.35 10.33 11.11
C ASP A 164 -12.36 10.59 12.24
N SER A 165 -13.08 11.73 12.22
CA SER A 165 -14.14 12.02 13.19
C SER A 165 -15.40 11.18 12.96
N VAL A 166 -15.72 10.86 11.70
CA VAL A 166 -16.91 10.07 11.36
C VAL A 166 -16.65 8.58 11.59
N ALA A 167 -15.43 8.09 11.33
CA ALA A 167 -15.06 6.71 11.64
C ALA A 167 -15.10 6.40 13.16
N ARG A 168 -14.82 7.38 14.03
CA ARG A 168 -15.00 7.23 15.48
C ARG A 168 -16.47 7.20 15.90
N VAL A 169 -17.36 7.90 15.20
CA VAL A 169 -18.81 7.81 15.44
C VAL A 169 -19.35 6.46 14.97
N THR A 170 -18.92 5.95 13.81
CA THR A 170 -19.34 4.62 13.32
C THR A 170 -18.77 3.47 14.16
N GLY A 171 -17.52 3.57 14.63
CA GLY A 171 -16.91 2.58 15.55
C GLY A 171 -17.56 2.56 16.93
N THR A 172 -18.03 3.70 17.44
CA THR A 172 -18.78 3.78 18.71
C THR A 172 -20.21 3.24 18.55
N ILE A 173 -20.83 3.41 17.37
CA ILE A 173 -22.17 2.87 17.07
C ILE A 173 -22.12 1.36 16.79
N MET A 174 -21.04 0.82 16.20
CA MET A 174 -20.90 -0.62 15.97
C MET A 174 -20.53 -1.39 17.25
N ASN A 175 -19.70 -0.85 18.14
CA ASN A 175 -19.38 -1.51 19.41
C ASN A 175 -20.56 -1.55 20.39
N SER A 176 -21.46 -0.55 20.38
CA SER A 176 -22.66 -0.58 21.24
C SER A 176 -23.71 -1.59 20.77
N ARG A 177 -23.86 -1.79 19.45
CA ARG A 177 -24.77 -2.79 18.88
C ARG A 177 -24.26 -4.22 19.00
N PHE A 178 -22.94 -4.44 18.85
CA PHE A 178 -22.36 -5.77 19.06
C PHE A 178 -22.31 -6.18 20.54
N ALA A 179 -22.04 -5.25 21.47
CA ALA A 179 -22.10 -5.56 22.90
C ALA A 179 -23.53 -5.90 23.37
N SER A 180 -24.55 -5.26 22.78
CA SER A 180 -25.96 -5.58 23.04
C SER A 180 -26.33 -6.97 22.48
N ALA A 181 -25.86 -7.34 21.29
CA ALA A 181 -26.12 -8.66 20.69
C ALA A 181 -25.40 -9.82 21.42
N CYS A 182 -24.21 -9.57 21.99
CA CYS A 182 -23.48 -10.57 22.77
C CYS A 182 -24.00 -10.75 24.20
N GLN A 183 -24.78 -9.80 24.76
CA GLN A 183 -25.50 -10.01 26.02
C GLN A 183 -26.81 -10.79 25.82
N SER A 184 -27.45 -10.66 24.66
CA SER A 184 -28.69 -11.39 24.33
C SER A 184 -28.48 -12.86 23.96
N ALA A 185 -27.24 -13.28 23.68
CA ALA A 185 -26.93 -14.62 23.17
C ALA A 185 -26.33 -15.56 24.24
N ASN A 186 -26.30 -15.17 25.51
CA ASN A 186 -25.72 -15.95 26.60
C ASN A 186 -26.73 -16.40 27.65
N ILE A 187 -27.92 -16.83 27.23
CA ILE A 187 -28.82 -17.66 28.04
C ILE A 187 -29.47 -18.71 27.15
N SER A 188 -28.79 -19.83 26.96
CA SER A 188 -29.22 -21.15 27.45
C SER A 188 -28.55 -22.22 26.61
N ASP A 189 -27.64 -22.97 27.21
CA ASP A 189 -27.48 -24.38 26.88
C ASP A 189 -27.12 -25.14 28.15
N CYS A 190 -27.71 -26.34 28.24
CA CYS A 190 -27.46 -27.41 29.21
C CYS A 190 -28.25 -27.40 30.54
N SER A 191 -29.42 -28.05 30.49
CA SER A 191 -29.66 -29.40 31.04
C SER A 191 -29.50 -29.69 32.55
N SER A 192 -30.54 -30.38 33.04
CA SER A 192 -30.64 -31.41 34.11
C SER A 192 -30.67 -30.99 35.59
N ASP A 193 -31.87 -31.16 36.15
CA ASP A 193 -32.24 -31.91 37.36
C ASP A 193 -31.51 -31.68 38.70
N THR A 194 -32.27 -31.10 39.64
CA THR A 194 -32.48 -31.44 41.08
C THR A 194 -33.51 -30.41 41.62
N GLU A 195 -34.44 -30.62 42.55
CA GLU A 195 -34.74 -31.64 43.56
C GLU A 195 -36.15 -31.32 44.14
N ASP A 196 -36.90 -32.37 44.49
CA ASP A 196 -37.76 -32.54 45.67
C ASP A 196 -38.93 -31.60 46.11
N SER A 197 -40.04 -32.30 46.41
CA SER A 197 -40.96 -32.13 47.55
C SER A 197 -42.01 -31.00 47.58
N LYS A 198 -43.26 -31.33 47.22
CA LYS A 198 -44.39 -31.52 48.17
C LYS A 198 -45.67 -31.96 47.46
#